data_AF-A0A0K3BC44-F1
#
_entry.id   AF-A0A0K3BC44-F1
#
_cell.length_a   1.000
_cell.length_b   1.000
_cell.length_c   1.000
_cell.angle_alpha   90.00
_cell.angle_beta   90.00
_cell.angle_gamma   90.00
#
_symmetry.space_group_name_H-M   'P 1'
#
loop_
_entity.id
_entity.type
_entity.pdbx_description
1 polymer ?
#
loop_
_entity_poly.entity_id
_entity_poly.type
_entity_poly.pdbx_seq_one_letter_code
_entity_poly.pdbx_strand_id
1 'polypeptide(L)'
;MAVDLPRLDNAQDLVQEVAYRPVDFRDNDLPSALERSAAWLRKAEQWLGEPVDVIAIHLDYDDGGDAPYYEVKLLCNDEDLAGAPIAVREQRRRASP
;
A
#
# COMPACT_ATOMS: atom_id res chain seq x y z
N MET A 1 -9.01 -20.97 7.38
CA MET A 1 -9.06 -22.09 6.42
C MET A 1 -8.85 -21.49 5.05
N ALA A 2 -7.72 -21.76 4.41
CA ALA A 2 -7.48 -21.33 3.03
C ALA A 2 -8.41 -22.14 2.11
N VAL A 3 -9.15 -21.44 1.27
CA VAL A 3 -9.97 -22.06 0.22
C VAL A 3 -8.98 -22.55 -0.83
N ASP A 4 -9.01 -23.84 -1.19
CA ASP A 4 -8.14 -24.36 -2.26
C ASP A 4 -8.38 -23.53 -3.52
N LEU A 5 -7.36 -22.79 -3.95
CA LEU A 5 -7.42 -21.98 -5.17
C LEU A 5 -7.62 -22.90 -6.38
N PRO A 6 -8.29 -22.42 -7.44
CA PRO A 6 -8.34 -23.16 -8.70
C PRO A 6 -6.93 -23.53 -9.18
N ARG A 7 -6.81 -24.73 -9.74
CA ARG A 7 -5.56 -25.20 -10.33
C ARG A 7 -5.28 -24.39 -11.60
N LEU A 8 -4.05 -23.92 -11.78
CA LEU A 8 -3.64 -23.21 -13.00
C LEU A 8 -3.43 -24.22 -14.14
N ASP A 9 -3.95 -23.90 -15.32
CA ASP A 9 -3.91 -24.80 -16.49
C ASP A 9 -2.55 -24.80 -17.21
N ASN A 10 -1.79 -23.71 -17.10
CA ASN A 10 -0.48 -23.54 -17.73
C ASN A 10 0.64 -23.76 -16.70
N ALA A 11 1.62 -24.60 -17.04
CA ALA A 11 2.76 -24.93 -16.18
C ALA A 11 3.72 -23.76 -15.89
N GLN A 12 3.60 -22.65 -16.64
CA GLN A 12 4.38 -21.43 -16.40
C GLN A 12 3.70 -20.45 -15.44
N ASP A 13 2.41 -20.65 -15.16
CA ASP A 13 1.65 -19.75 -14.30
C ASP A 13 1.87 -20.13 -12.83
N LEU A 14 1.97 -19.13 -11.96
CA LEU A 14 2.22 -19.29 -10.53
C LEU A 14 1.28 -18.37 -9.76
N VAL A 15 0.64 -18.90 -8.71
CA VAL A 15 0.04 -18.04 -7.68
C VAL A 15 1.19 -17.54 -6.81
N GLN A 16 1.43 -16.24 -6.83
CA GLN A 16 2.43 -15.61 -5.98
C GLN A 16 1.79 -15.11 -4.69
N GLU A 17 2.43 -15.39 -3.57
CA GLU A 17 2.10 -14.76 -2.30
C GLU A 17 2.91 -13.47 -2.18
N VAL A 18 2.25 -12.33 -2.35
CA VAL A 18 2.85 -11.02 -2.12
C VAL A 18 2.37 -10.53 -0.77
N ALA A 19 3.31 -10.38 0.18
CA ALA A 19 3.03 -9.78 1.47
C ALA A 19 2.65 -8.31 1.26
N TYR A 20 1.59 -7.87 1.92
CA TYR A 20 1.11 -6.50 1.83
C TYR A 20 0.89 -5.90 3.21
N ARG A 21 1.02 -4.58 3.30
CA ARG A 21 0.76 -3.80 4.49
C ARG A 21 -0.31 -2.75 4.20
N PRO A 22 -1.47 -2.80 4.90
CA PRO A 22 -2.54 -1.83 4.72
C PRO A 22 -2.17 -0.46 5.30
N VAL A 23 -2.61 0.60 4.63
CA VAL A 23 -2.53 1.99 5.10
C VAL A 23 -3.88 2.66 4.94
N ASP A 24 -4.43 3.13 6.05
CA ASP A 24 -5.84 3.55 6.17
C ASP A 24 -6.03 5.06 6.27
N PHE A 25 -7.00 5.55 5.51
CA PHE A 25 -7.41 6.96 5.51
C PHE A 25 -8.93 7.03 5.66
N ARG A 26 -9.40 7.69 6.72
CA ARG A 26 -10.83 7.92 6.95
C ARG A 26 -11.15 9.40 6.91
N ASP A 27 -12.26 9.72 6.28
CA ASP A 27 -12.80 11.07 6.24
C ASP A 27 -14.32 11.07 6.11
N ASN A 28 -14.94 12.22 6.38
CA ASN A 28 -16.41 12.36 6.31
C ASN A 28 -16.91 12.47 4.87
N ASP A 29 -16.00 12.67 3.90
CA ASP A 29 -16.28 12.64 2.47
C ASP A 29 -15.18 11.90 1.70
N LEU A 30 -15.58 11.19 0.64
CA LEU A 30 -14.67 10.37 -0.17
C LEU A 30 -13.54 11.20 -0.83
N PRO A 31 -13.80 12.38 -1.44
CA PRO A 31 -12.73 13.20 -2.00
C PRO A 31 -11.61 13.53 -1.01
N SER A 32 -11.94 13.94 0.22
CA SER A 32 -10.96 14.25 1.26
C SER A 32 -10.13 13.02 1.65
N ALA A 33 -10.75 11.86 1.78
CA ALA A 33 -10.04 10.60 2.06
C ALA A 33 -9.07 10.22 0.92
N LEU A 34 -9.48 10.40 -0.33
CA LEU A 34 -8.64 10.15 -1.52
C LEU A 34 -7.49 11.16 -1.65
N GLU A 35 -7.74 12.44 -1.37
CA GLU A 35 -6.69 13.46 -1.44
C GLU A 35 -5.60 13.20 -0.41
N ARG A 36 -5.99 12.83 0.81
CA ARG A 36 -5.06 12.49 1.90
C ARG A 36 -4.27 11.21 1.60
N SER A 37 -4.91 10.18 1.05
CA SER A 37 -4.21 8.95 0.66
C SER A 37 -3.20 9.20 -0.46
N ALA A 38 -3.58 9.98 -1.47
CA ALA A 38 -2.68 10.37 -2.56
C ALA A 38 -1.52 11.26 -2.08
N ALA A 39 -1.79 12.20 -1.16
CA ALA A 39 -0.76 13.04 -0.57
C ALA A 39 0.25 12.22 0.26
N TRP A 40 -0.24 11.25 1.01
CA TRP A 40 0.63 10.34 1.76
C TRP A 40 1.48 9.47 0.83
N LEU A 41 0.89 8.89 -0.23
CA LEU A 41 1.62 8.03 -1.18
C LEU A 41 2.78 8.80 -1.83
N ARG A 42 2.52 10.01 -2.35
CA ARG A 42 3.57 10.89 -2.89
C ARG A 42 4.69 11.17 -1.89
N LYS A 43 4.34 11.39 -0.62
CA LYS A 43 5.31 11.63 0.45
C LYS A 43 6.14 10.38 0.75
N ALA A 44 5.52 9.20 0.73
CA ALA A 44 6.20 7.92 0.92
C ALA A 44 7.19 7.66 -0.22
N GLU A 45 6.76 7.80 -1.48
CA GLU A 45 7.62 7.65 -2.66
C GLU A 45 8.80 8.63 -2.65
N GLN A 46 8.54 9.90 -2.29
CA GLN A 46 9.61 10.89 -2.14
C GLN A 46 10.61 10.50 -1.05
N TRP A 47 10.14 9.93 0.04
CA TRP A 47 10.98 9.52 1.17
C TRP A 47 11.80 8.25 0.86
N LEU A 48 11.22 7.29 0.13
CA LEU A 48 11.89 6.08 -0.34
C LEU A 48 12.87 6.37 -1.47
N GLY A 49 12.53 7.32 -2.35
CA GLY A 49 13.27 7.58 -3.58
C GLY A 49 12.90 6.65 -4.74
N GLU A 50 11.84 5.87 -4.58
CA GLU A 50 11.32 4.92 -5.57
C GLU A 50 9.78 4.84 -5.48
N PRO A 51 9.08 4.40 -6.55
CA PRO A 51 7.63 4.17 -6.51
C PRO A 51 7.25 3.12 -5.46
N VAL A 52 6.04 3.23 -4.91
CA VAL A 52 5.47 2.21 -4.02
C VAL A 52 4.51 1.33 -4.81
N ASP A 53 4.67 0.03 -4.73
CA ASP A 53 3.76 -0.93 -5.34
C ASP A 53 2.45 -1.00 -4.54
N VAL A 54 1.40 -0.36 -5.06
CA VAL A 54 0.04 -0.49 -4.55
C VAL A 54 -0.63 -1.67 -5.25
N ILE A 55 -0.88 -2.74 -4.50
CA ILE A 55 -1.47 -4.00 -4.99
C ILE A 55 -3.00 -3.85 -5.15
N ALA A 56 -3.63 -3.17 -4.20
CA ALA A 56 -5.07 -2.90 -4.24
C ALA A 56 -5.43 -1.61 -3.50
N ILE A 57 -6.58 -1.04 -3.87
CA ILE A 57 -7.23 0.04 -3.14
C ILE A 57 -8.61 -0.45 -2.75
N HIS A 58 -8.90 -0.48 -1.46
CA HIS A 58 -10.22 -0.77 -0.93
C HIS A 58 -10.91 0.52 -0.53
N LEU A 59 -12.13 0.72 -1.04
CA LEU A 59 -12.97 1.87 -0.75
C LEU A 59 -14.20 1.37 -0.01
N ASP A 60 -14.44 1.91 1.17
CA ASP A 60 -15.57 1.55 2.01
C ASP A 60 -16.36 2.78 2.43
N TYR A 61 -17.65 2.59 2.67
CA TYR A 61 -18.56 3.60 3.22
C TYR A 61 -19.37 2.95 4.33
N ASP A 62 -19.33 3.55 5.51
CA ASP A 62 -20.01 3.06 6.69
C ASP A 62 -20.89 4.18 7.25
N ASP A 63 -22.19 3.90 7.31
CA ASP A 63 -23.23 4.74 7.91
C ASP A 63 -23.97 4.04 9.05
N GLY A 64 -23.39 2.97 9.61
CA GLY A 64 -23.97 2.22 10.71
C GLY A 64 -23.92 2.93 12.07
N GLY A 65 -23.18 4.04 12.18
CA GLY A 65 -23.02 4.85 13.40
C GLY A 65 -23.56 6.27 13.30
N ASP A 66 -23.37 7.07 14.37
CA ASP A 66 -23.86 8.45 14.46
C ASP A 66 -23.20 9.42 13.47
N ALA A 67 -22.06 9.04 12.87
CA ALA A 67 -21.32 9.84 11.91
C ALA A 67 -20.85 8.96 10.74
N PRO A 68 -21.44 9.11 9.54
CA PRO A 68 -21.02 8.34 8.37
C PRO A 68 -19.61 8.75 7.93
N TYR A 69 -18.85 7.80 7.41
CA TYR A 69 -17.49 8.05 6.93
C TYR A 69 -17.16 7.19 5.71
N TYR A 70 -16.14 7.64 4.98
CA TYR A 70 -15.50 6.90 3.92
C TYR A 70 -14.12 6.43 4.37
N GLU A 71 -13.76 5.19 4.07
CA GLU A 71 -12.42 4.63 4.29
C GLU A 71 -11.74 4.33 2.94
N VAL A 72 -10.51 4.81 2.79
CA VAL A 72 -9.60 4.43 1.70
C VAL A 72 -8.45 3.64 2.32
N LYS A 73 -8.30 2.38 1.91
CA LYS A 73 -7.24 1.48 2.37
C LYS A 73 -6.34 1.09 1.20
N LEU A 74 -5.08 1.55 1.26
CA LEU A 74 -4.05 1.18 0.30
C LEU A 74 -3.39 -0.11 0.78
N LEU A 75 -3.42 -1.17 -0.04
CA LEU A 75 -2.66 -2.39 0.22
C LEU A 75 -1.35 -2.30 -0.54
N CYS A 76 -0.30 -1.84 0.12
CA CYS A 76 1.02 -1.69 -0.49
C CYS A 76 1.85 -2.95 -0.28
N ASN A 77 2.77 -3.25 -1.21
CA ASN A 77 3.79 -4.27 -1.02
C ASN A 77 4.57 -4.00 0.28
N ASP A 78 4.69 -5.01 1.13
CA ASP A 78 5.35 -4.87 2.43
C ASP A 78 6.85 -4.57 2.29
N GLU A 79 7.49 -5.07 1.23
CA GLU A 79 8.92 -4.84 0.97
C GLU A 79 9.23 -3.35 0.74
N ASP A 80 8.40 -2.66 -0.04
CA ASP A 80 8.57 -1.23 -0.32
C ASP A 80 8.40 -0.39 0.95
N LEU A 81 7.40 -0.72 1.76
CA LEU A 81 7.15 -0.03 3.03
C LEU A 81 8.15 -0.39 4.13
N ALA A 82 8.95 -1.44 3.95
CA ALA A 82 10.08 -1.78 4.81
C ALA A 82 11.39 -1.08 4.40
N GLY A 83 11.41 -0.41 3.24
CA GLY A 83 12.56 0.31 2.71
C GLY A 83 13.13 1.35 3.69
N ALA A 84 14.45 1.49 3.71
CA ALA A 84 15.13 2.55 4.45
C ALA A 84 15.06 3.87 3.65
N PRO A 85 14.91 5.04 4.32
CA PRO A 85 14.85 6.33 3.65
C PRO A 85 16.02 6.52 2.67
N ILE A 86 15.77 7.24 1.57
CA ILE A 86 16.79 7.56 0.57
C ILE A 86 18.07 8.15 1.21
N ALA A 87 17.93 8.98 2.25
CA ALA A 87 19.03 9.57 2.99
C ALA A 87 19.94 8.53 3.66
N VAL A 88 19.38 7.42 4.15
CA VAL A 88 20.15 6.31 4.75
C VAL A 88 20.81 5.47 3.66
N ARG A 89 20.13 5.25 2.52
CA ARG A 89 20.73 4.57 1.36
C ARG A 89 21.92 5.37 0.79
N GLU A 90 21.78 6.68 0.64
CA GLU A 90 22.84 7.57 0.17
C GLU A 90 24.03 7.65 1.14
N GLN A 91 23.78 7.71 2.45
CA GLN A 91 24.84 7.67 3.46
C GLN A 91 25.60 6.34 3.41
N ARG A 92 24.92 5.19 3.29
CA ARG A 92 25.57 3.88 3.11
C ARG A 92 26.39 3.84 1.82
N ARG A 93 25.88 4.40 0.72
CA ARG A 93 26.58 4.44 -0.57
C ARG A 93 27.83 5.31 -0.53
N ARG A 94 27.81 6.41 0.25
CA ARG A 94 29.00 7.25 0.51
C ARG A 94 29.98 6.65 1.51
N ALA A 95 29.53 5.77 2.39
CA ALA A 95 30.35 5.13 3.42
C ALA A 95 31.03 3.82 2.95
N SER A 96 30.57 3.24 1.83
CA SER A 96 31.29 2.15 1.14
C SER A 96 32.37 2.77 0.23
N PRO A 97 33.66 2.42 0.41
CA PRO A 97 34.78 2.96 -0.37
C PRO A 97 34.79 2.48 -1.83
#